data_AF-Q0F009-F1
#
_entry.id   AF-Q0F009-F1
#
_cell.length_a   1.000
_cell.length_b   1.000
_cell.length_c   1.000
_cell.angle_alpha   90.00
_cell.angle_beta   90.00
_cell.angle_gamma   90.00
#
_symmetry.space_group_name_H-M   'P 1'
#
loop_
_entity.id
_entity.type
_entity.pdbx_description
1 polymer ?
#
loop_
_entity_poly.entity_id
_entity_poly.type
_entity_poly.pdbx_seq_one_letter_code
_entity_poly.pdbx_strand_id
1 'polypeptide(L)'
;MKHANTVFHQLLRVIPRHRFEEVVRRYDGDRRIRSLSCWTQFCVMLYAQLCSRQSLRDVVSAWESHASRHYHLGAGSVRRSTLADANVKRSAGMYLELFYWLLHQFRGKGIHRKDAVRLIDSTTIDLCKHQFEWASFRTGKSGVKVHTVYDPDAQVPTFFSITAAKKHDKKAAEHMPLLPGATYVFDRAYNDYAWFHDLTQRDIRFVSRMKRNAESR
;
A
#
# COMPACT_ATOMS: atom_id res chain seq x y z
N MET A 1 -27.43 11.37 19.60
CA MET A 1 -27.02 12.25 18.47
C MET A 1 -27.52 11.65 17.17
N LYS A 2 -28.02 12.45 16.21
CA LYS A 2 -28.45 11.94 14.90
C LYS A 2 -27.25 11.38 14.14
N HIS A 3 -27.42 10.25 13.45
CA HIS A 3 -26.36 9.61 12.68
C HIS A 3 -25.86 10.52 11.56
N ALA A 4 -24.64 11.04 11.70
CA ALA A 4 -23.99 11.88 10.69
C ALA A 4 -23.08 11.02 9.82
N ASN A 5 -23.49 10.78 8.57
CA ASN A 5 -22.69 10.01 7.62
C ASN A 5 -21.54 10.88 7.09
N THR A 6 -20.32 10.64 7.57
CA THR A 6 -19.13 11.35 7.09
C THR A 6 -18.57 10.69 5.83
N VAL A 7 -17.82 11.42 5.01
CA VAL A 7 -17.06 10.83 3.90
C VAL A 7 -16.13 9.71 4.40
N PHE A 8 -15.54 9.90 5.58
CA PHE A 8 -14.71 8.87 6.20
C PHE A 8 -15.50 7.58 6.53
N HIS A 9 -16.72 7.72 7.05
CA HIS A 9 -17.60 6.56 7.27
C HIS A 9 -17.96 5.87 5.96
N GLN A 10 -18.23 6.63 4.89
CA GLN A 10 -18.50 6.06 3.56
C GLN A 10 -17.31 5.25 3.02
N LEU A 11 -16.07 5.74 3.21
CA LEU A 11 -14.86 5.00 2.84
C LEU A 11 -14.72 3.70 3.65
N LEU A 12 -15.01 3.73 4.95
CA LEU A 12 -14.95 2.53 5.80
C LEU A 12 -16.01 1.49 5.43
N ARG A 13 -17.16 1.88 4.84
CA ARG A 13 -18.20 0.93 4.39
C ARG A 13 -17.72 -0.04 3.32
N VAL A 14 -16.67 0.32 2.58
CA VAL A 14 -16.02 -0.57 1.61
C VAL A 14 -15.38 -1.79 2.29
N ILE A 15 -15.13 -1.71 3.59
CA ILE A 15 -14.49 -2.74 4.40
C ILE A 15 -15.53 -3.36 5.33
N PRO A 16 -16.08 -4.54 5.00
CA PRO A 16 -17.03 -5.20 5.85
C PRO A 16 -16.40 -5.54 7.21
N ARG A 17 -17.09 -5.17 8.29
CA ARG A 17 -16.60 -5.35 9.67
C ARG A 17 -16.26 -6.80 9.98
N HIS A 18 -17.15 -7.73 9.58
CA HIS A 18 -16.96 -9.17 9.80
C HIS A 18 -15.68 -9.68 9.14
N ARG A 19 -15.37 -9.21 7.93
CA ARG A 19 -14.18 -9.61 7.19
C ARG A 19 -12.92 -9.09 7.87
N PHE A 20 -12.93 -7.84 8.30
CA PHE A 20 -11.83 -7.26 9.07
C PHE A 20 -11.56 -8.09 10.34
N GLU A 21 -12.60 -8.40 11.11
CA GLU A 21 -12.49 -9.17 12.36
C GLU A 21 -11.99 -10.60 12.13
N GLU A 22 -12.36 -11.23 11.02
CA GLU A 22 -11.84 -12.54 10.64
C GLU A 22 -10.32 -12.50 10.40
N VAL A 23 -9.82 -11.46 9.72
CA VAL A 23 -8.38 -11.26 9.54
C VAL A 23 -7.71 -10.98 10.89
N VAL A 24 -8.28 -10.11 11.73
CA VAL A 24 -7.75 -9.84 13.08
C VAL A 24 -7.61 -11.12 13.91
N ARG A 25 -8.62 -12.01 13.87
CA ARG A 25 -8.59 -13.29 14.60
C ARG A 25 -7.46 -14.20 14.11
N ARG A 26 -7.23 -14.28 12.79
CA ARG A 26 -6.15 -15.11 12.23
C ARG A 26 -4.75 -14.66 12.64
N TYR A 27 -4.56 -13.37 12.87
CA TYR A 27 -3.29 -12.80 13.34
C TYR A 27 -3.22 -12.60 14.86
N ASP A 28 -4.26 -13.00 15.61
CA ASP A 28 -4.40 -12.74 17.05
C ASP A 28 -4.17 -11.24 17.39
N GLY A 29 -4.61 -10.33 16.50
CA GLY A 29 -4.24 -8.91 16.55
C GLY A 29 -4.80 -8.15 17.76
N ASP A 30 -5.91 -8.65 18.31
CA ASP A 30 -6.56 -8.13 19.51
C ASP A 30 -6.27 -8.97 20.77
N ARG A 31 -5.22 -9.81 20.76
CA ARG A 31 -4.78 -10.55 21.95
C ARG A 31 -4.49 -9.58 23.11
N ARG A 32 -5.12 -9.82 24.26
CA ARG A 32 -4.91 -9.06 25.52
C ARG A 32 -5.14 -7.55 25.40
N ILE A 33 -5.97 -7.09 24.46
CA ILE A 33 -6.31 -5.67 24.38
C ILE A 33 -7.03 -5.21 25.63
N ARG A 34 -6.76 -3.96 26.04
CA ARG A 34 -7.48 -3.29 27.13
C ARG A 34 -8.31 -2.11 26.66
N SER A 35 -7.78 -1.30 25.75
CA SER A 35 -8.39 -0.02 25.36
C SER A 35 -8.40 0.29 23.87
N LEU A 36 -7.49 -0.29 23.08
CA LEU A 36 -7.35 -0.02 21.66
C LEU A 36 -7.56 -1.30 20.87
N SER A 37 -8.66 -1.43 20.14
CA SER A 37 -8.86 -2.54 19.20
C SER A 37 -8.05 -2.33 17.91
N CYS A 38 -7.86 -3.39 17.13
CA CYS A 38 -7.27 -3.31 15.79
C CYS A 38 -8.12 -2.44 14.86
N TRP A 39 -9.44 -2.42 15.04
CA TRP A 39 -10.31 -1.57 14.25
C TRP A 39 -10.14 -0.09 14.54
N THR A 40 -10.08 0.28 15.83
CA THR A 40 -9.83 1.67 16.21
C THR A 40 -8.45 2.10 15.71
N GLN A 41 -7.43 1.27 15.87
CA GLN A 41 -6.10 1.54 15.29
C GLN A 41 -6.18 1.72 13.78
N PHE A 42 -6.87 0.83 13.07
CA PHE A 42 -7.04 0.90 11.61
C PHE A 42 -7.68 2.23 11.18
N CYS A 43 -8.79 2.60 11.82
CA CYS A 43 -9.49 3.86 11.55
C CYS A 43 -8.58 5.07 11.78
N VAL A 44 -7.84 5.10 12.89
CA VAL A 44 -6.93 6.21 13.22
C VAL A 44 -5.79 6.30 12.21
N MET A 45 -5.20 5.16 11.82
CA MET A 45 -4.10 5.14 10.86
C MET A 45 -4.58 5.48 9.44
N LEU A 46 -5.77 5.02 9.03
CA LEU A 46 -6.37 5.40 7.76
C LEU A 46 -6.69 6.89 7.71
N TYR A 47 -7.27 7.44 8.79
CA TYR A 47 -7.50 8.87 8.95
C TYR A 47 -6.20 9.67 8.86
N ALA A 48 -5.14 9.21 9.53
CA ALA A 48 -3.82 9.84 9.50
C ALA A 48 -3.28 9.96 8.06
N GLN A 49 -3.42 8.90 7.25
CA GLN A 49 -2.98 8.89 5.85
C GLN A 49 -3.81 9.82 4.98
N LEU A 50 -5.14 9.72 5.05
CA LEU A 50 -6.05 10.54 4.24
C LEU A 50 -5.94 12.04 4.55
N CYS A 51 -5.65 12.39 5.81
CA CYS A 51 -5.46 13.76 6.24
C CYS A 51 -3.99 14.21 6.23
N SER A 52 -3.06 13.39 5.73
CA SER A 52 -1.63 13.68 5.64
C SER A 52 -1.00 14.15 6.97
N ARG A 53 -1.41 13.54 8.09
CA ARG A 53 -0.92 13.88 9.44
C ARG A 53 0.53 13.44 9.60
N GLN A 54 1.36 14.28 10.23
CA GLN A 54 2.83 14.12 10.19
C GLN A 54 3.43 13.54 11.49
N SER A 55 2.66 13.43 12.57
CA SER A 55 3.17 12.87 13.84
C SER A 55 2.06 12.19 14.64
N LEU A 56 2.43 11.26 15.54
CA LEU A 56 1.47 10.62 16.44
C LEU A 56 0.72 11.63 17.34
N ARG A 57 1.36 12.74 17.71
CA ARG A 57 0.73 13.79 18.52
C ARG A 57 -0.36 14.51 17.71
N ASP A 58 -0.03 14.90 16.49
CA ASP A 58 -0.97 15.53 15.54
C ASP A 58 -2.14 14.58 15.21
N VAL A 59 -1.85 13.31 14.88
CA VAL A 59 -2.87 12.28 14.62
C VAL A 59 -3.85 12.14 15.77
N VAL A 60 -3.35 11.98 17.00
CA VAL A 60 -4.23 11.80 18.18
C VAL A 60 -5.02 13.06 18.47
N SER A 61 -4.40 14.24 18.41
CA SER A 61 -5.10 15.51 18.64
C SER A 61 -6.23 15.73 17.63
N ALA A 62 -5.95 15.48 16.34
CA ALA A 62 -6.93 15.60 15.28
C ALA A 62 -8.05 14.55 15.42
N TRP A 63 -7.71 13.30 15.78
CA TRP A 63 -8.69 12.24 16.02
C TRP A 63 -9.62 12.58 17.18
N GLU A 64 -9.09 13.04 18.32
CA GLU A 64 -9.88 13.40 19.51
C GLU A 64 -10.77 14.63 19.28
N SER A 65 -10.40 15.55 18.39
CA SER A 65 -11.29 16.67 18.00
C SER A 65 -12.62 16.21 17.39
N HIS A 66 -12.70 14.94 16.97
CA HIS A 66 -13.90 14.30 16.43
C HIS A 66 -14.46 13.20 17.34
N ALA A 67 -14.13 13.20 18.64
CA ALA A 67 -14.54 12.17 19.61
C ALA A 67 -16.06 11.88 19.62
N SER A 68 -16.87 12.92 19.46
CA SER A 68 -18.34 12.79 19.39
C SER A 68 -18.83 11.97 18.20
N ARG A 69 -17.99 11.70 17.20
CA ARG A 69 -18.33 10.93 15.99
C ARG A 69 -17.74 9.52 15.97
N HIS A 70 -16.84 9.18 16.90
CA HIS A 70 -16.14 7.88 16.87
C HIS A 70 -17.09 6.69 16.93
N TYR A 71 -18.19 6.81 17.70
CA TYR A 71 -19.17 5.73 17.84
C TYR A 71 -19.86 5.38 16.50
N HIS A 72 -20.03 6.36 15.59
CA HIS A 72 -20.55 6.11 14.25
C HIS A 72 -19.62 5.28 13.38
N LEU A 73 -18.33 5.25 13.73
CA LEU A 73 -17.30 4.49 13.03
C LEU A 73 -17.08 3.12 13.69
N GLY A 74 -17.75 2.83 14.82
CA GLY A 74 -17.42 1.69 15.67
C GLY A 74 -16.01 1.78 16.27
N ALA A 75 -15.45 2.99 16.36
CA ALA A 75 -14.12 3.27 16.90
C ALA A 75 -14.22 4.05 18.23
N GLY A 76 -13.09 4.32 18.87
CA GLY A 76 -13.05 5.08 20.12
C GLY A 76 -11.83 5.98 20.24
N SER A 77 -11.73 6.67 21.37
CA SER A 77 -10.59 7.52 21.70
C SER A 77 -9.30 6.73 21.83
N VAL A 78 -8.18 7.40 21.57
CA VAL A 78 -6.86 6.79 21.50
C VAL A 78 -5.83 7.60 22.26
N ARG A 79 -5.01 6.92 23.08
CA ARG A 79 -3.84 7.52 23.72
C ARG A 79 -2.61 7.35 22.83
N ARG A 80 -1.77 8.39 22.76
CA ARG A 80 -0.54 8.41 21.96
C ARG A 80 0.40 7.24 22.22
N SER A 81 0.67 6.91 23.49
CA SER A 81 1.54 5.79 23.85
C SER A 81 0.96 4.44 23.44
N THR A 82 -0.34 4.24 23.69
CA THR A 82 -1.04 3.01 23.28
C THR A 82 -1.05 2.82 21.76
N LEU A 83 -1.22 3.89 20.98
CA LEU A 83 -1.13 3.84 19.53
C LEU A 83 0.28 3.51 19.05
N ALA A 84 1.31 4.13 19.65
CA ALA A 84 2.70 3.85 19.34
C ALA A 84 3.03 2.37 19.59
N ASP A 85 2.68 1.85 20.77
CA ASP A 85 2.89 0.45 21.13
C ASP A 85 2.17 -0.51 20.18
N ALA A 86 0.93 -0.20 19.82
CA ALA A 86 0.14 -1.01 18.89
C ALA A 86 0.75 -1.02 17.49
N ASN A 87 1.27 0.11 17.01
CA ASN A 87 1.93 0.21 15.70
C ASN A 87 3.24 -0.58 15.65
N VAL A 88 3.93 -0.76 16.78
CA VAL A 88 5.16 -1.55 16.87
C VAL A 88 4.86 -3.04 17.01
N LYS A 89 3.88 -3.40 17.84
CA LYS A 89 3.66 -4.80 18.27
C LYS A 89 2.74 -5.60 17.35
N ARG A 90 1.77 -4.95 16.69
CA ARG A 90 0.80 -5.66 15.86
C ARG A 90 1.37 -5.95 14.48
N SER A 91 1.12 -7.16 14.00
CA SER A 91 1.57 -7.56 12.68
C SER A 91 0.93 -6.70 11.59
N ALA A 92 1.76 -6.08 10.75
CA ALA A 92 1.31 -5.43 9.53
C ALA A 92 0.69 -6.41 8.52
N GLY A 93 0.95 -7.72 8.69
CA GLY A 93 0.38 -8.79 7.87
C GLY A 93 -1.16 -8.77 7.84
N MET A 94 -1.79 -8.36 8.94
CA MET A 94 -3.24 -8.19 9.01
C MET A 94 -3.76 -7.16 7.98
N TYR A 95 -3.11 -5.99 7.91
CA TYR A 95 -3.49 -4.95 6.95
C TYR A 95 -3.11 -5.32 5.52
N LEU A 96 -2.00 -6.02 5.34
CA LEU A 96 -1.57 -6.55 4.05
C LEU A 96 -2.60 -7.55 3.49
N GLU A 97 -3.09 -8.46 4.33
CA GLU A 97 -4.09 -9.43 3.93
C GLU A 97 -5.43 -8.78 3.60
N LEU A 98 -5.86 -7.82 4.42
CA LEU A 98 -7.05 -7.02 4.14
C LEU A 98 -6.95 -6.27 2.80
N PHE A 99 -5.77 -5.72 2.51
CA PHE A 99 -5.52 -5.03 1.26
C PHE A 99 -5.61 -5.97 0.06
N TYR A 100 -5.00 -7.16 0.11
CA TYR A 100 -5.14 -8.15 -0.97
C TYR A 100 -6.57 -8.63 -1.14
N TRP A 101 -7.33 -8.77 -0.05
CA TRP A 101 -8.75 -9.07 -0.13
C TRP A 101 -9.53 -7.97 -0.85
N LEU A 102 -9.31 -6.69 -0.50
CA LEU A 102 -9.92 -5.53 -1.19
C LEU A 102 -9.53 -5.52 -2.67
N LEU A 103 -8.24 -5.71 -2.96
CA LEU A 103 -7.71 -5.78 -4.31
C LEU A 103 -8.45 -6.81 -5.15
N HIS A 104 -8.72 -7.99 -4.58
CA HIS A 104 -9.49 -9.04 -5.24
C HIS A 104 -10.96 -8.65 -5.46
N GLN A 105 -11.59 -7.87 -4.57
CA GLN A 105 -12.97 -7.42 -4.78
C GLN A 105 -13.10 -6.42 -5.93
N PHE A 106 -12.11 -5.54 -6.08
CA PHE A 106 -12.11 -4.50 -7.11
C PHE A 106 -11.54 -4.96 -8.44
N ARG A 107 -10.73 -6.02 -8.44
CA ARG A 107 -10.39 -6.75 -9.64
C ARG A 107 -11.66 -7.40 -10.19
N GLY A 108 -12.32 -6.73 -11.14
CA GLY A 108 -13.40 -7.34 -11.90
C GLY A 108 -12.99 -8.71 -12.43
N LYS A 109 -13.97 -9.62 -12.61
CA LYS A 109 -13.73 -10.93 -13.24
C LYS A 109 -13.01 -10.68 -14.57
N GLY A 110 -11.77 -11.16 -14.63
CA GLY A 110 -10.72 -10.55 -15.43
C GLY A 110 -11.10 -10.33 -16.88
N ILE A 111 -10.92 -9.10 -17.35
CA ILE A 111 -10.59 -8.91 -18.74
C ILE A 111 -9.08 -9.14 -18.83
N HIS A 112 -8.67 -10.42 -18.80
CA HIS A 112 -7.41 -10.83 -19.40
C HIS A 112 -7.55 -10.63 -20.91
N ARG A 113 -7.56 -9.37 -21.33
CA ARG A 113 -7.47 -9.03 -22.73
C ARG A 113 -6.09 -9.42 -23.18
N LYS A 114 -6.03 -10.15 -24.30
CA LYS A 114 -4.77 -10.42 -25.02
C LYS A 114 -3.98 -9.14 -25.33
N ASP A 115 -4.56 -7.95 -25.16
CA ASP A 115 -3.95 -6.64 -25.37
C ASP A 115 -4.04 -5.72 -24.13
N ALA A 116 -4.10 -6.27 -22.92
CA ALA A 116 -4.18 -5.46 -21.71
C ALA A 116 -2.95 -4.56 -21.56
N VAL A 117 -3.17 -3.27 -21.31
CA VAL A 117 -2.11 -2.32 -20.95
C VAL A 117 -1.94 -2.32 -19.43
N ARG A 118 -0.69 -2.30 -18.96
CA ARG A 118 -0.33 -2.27 -17.54
C ARG A 118 0.74 -1.21 -17.31
N LEU A 119 0.54 -0.36 -16.31
CA LEU A 119 1.50 0.69 -15.95
C LEU A 119 2.35 0.20 -14.78
N ILE A 120 3.66 0.33 -14.86
CA ILE A 120 4.57 0.06 -13.74
C ILE A 120 5.21 1.37 -13.30
N ASP A 121 5.11 1.64 -12.00
CA ASP A 121 5.79 2.75 -11.37
C ASP A 121 6.21 2.41 -9.94
N SER A 122 7.13 3.19 -9.37
CA SER A 122 7.51 3.08 -7.98
C SER A 122 7.41 4.43 -7.27
N THR A 123 6.91 4.41 -6.04
CA THR A 123 6.91 5.58 -5.16
C THR A 123 7.83 5.32 -3.97
N THR A 124 8.68 6.29 -3.64
CA THR A 124 9.55 6.22 -2.45
C THR A 124 8.85 6.87 -1.26
N ILE A 125 8.78 6.13 -0.14
CA ILE A 125 8.34 6.63 1.16
C ILE A 125 9.58 6.87 2.00
N ASP A 126 9.83 8.13 2.35
CA ASP A 126 10.93 8.51 3.23
C ASP A 126 10.64 8.07 4.68
N LEU A 127 11.64 7.53 5.35
CA LEU A 127 11.57 7.02 6.71
C LEU A 127 12.59 7.70 7.61
N CYS A 128 12.25 7.81 8.90
CA CYS A 128 13.18 8.29 9.91
C CYS A 128 14.36 7.31 10.06
N LYS A 129 15.58 7.75 9.70
CA LYS A 129 16.77 6.91 9.74
C LYS A 129 17.01 6.26 11.11
N HIS A 130 16.85 7.02 12.20
CA HIS A 130 17.06 6.51 13.56
C HIS A 130 16.10 5.38 13.97
N GLN A 131 14.91 5.32 13.38
CA GLN A 131 13.91 4.29 13.69
C GLN A 131 13.94 3.14 12.67
N PHE A 132 14.41 3.41 11.45
CA PHE A 132 14.34 2.48 10.31
C PHE A 132 15.71 2.30 9.65
N GLU A 133 16.75 2.01 10.43
CA GLU A 133 18.13 1.85 9.93
C GLU A 133 18.25 0.75 8.86
N TRP A 134 17.44 -0.31 8.97
CA TRP A 134 17.38 -1.40 8.00
C TRP A 134 16.97 -0.94 6.59
N ALA A 135 16.34 0.24 6.45
CA ALA A 135 15.86 0.80 5.20
C ALA A 135 16.77 1.91 4.64
N SER A 136 18.04 1.98 5.07
CA SER A 136 19.01 2.99 4.61
C SER A 136 19.30 2.89 3.10
N PHE A 137 19.28 4.02 2.39
CA PHE A 137 19.54 4.05 0.93
C PHE A 137 20.46 5.16 0.42
N ARG A 138 20.65 6.25 1.17
CA ARG A 138 21.65 7.29 0.89
C ARG A 138 22.18 7.85 2.22
N THR A 139 23.34 8.51 2.22
CA THR A 139 23.88 9.18 3.41
C THR A 139 22.81 10.07 4.05
N GLY A 140 22.41 9.72 5.27
CA GLY A 140 21.41 10.45 6.04
C GLY A 140 19.93 10.14 5.71
N LYS A 141 19.63 9.28 4.72
CA LYS A 141 18.26 8.97 4.31
C LYS A 141 17.94 7.47 4.38
N SER A 142 16.79 7.15 4.97
CA SER A 142 16.17 5.83 4.95
C SER A 142 14.82 5.91 4.28
N GLY A 143 14.39 4.84 3.63
CA GLY A 143 13.17 4.85 2.85
C GLY A 143 12.87 3.49 2.25
N VAL A 144 11.61 3.29 1.90
CA VAL A 144 11.14 2.11 1.17
C VAL A 144 10.55 2.54 -0.16
N LYS A 145 10.63 1.66 -1.15
CA LYS A 145 9.95 1.82 -2.43
C LYS A 145 8.76 0.89 -2.49
N VAL A 146 7.62 1.45 -2.86
CA VAL A 146 6.41 0.71 -3.20
C VAL A 146 6.35 0.64 -4.72
N HIS A 147 6.64 -0.53 -5.27
CA HIS A 147 6.48 -0.84 -6.69
C HIS A 147 5.04 -1.22 -6.94
N THR A 148 4.41 -0.65 -7.95
CA THR A 148 3.00 -0.88 -8.26
C THR A 148 2.86 -1.22 -9.74
N VAL A 149 2.08 -2.26 -10.03
CA VAL A 149 1.53 -2.49 -11.38
C VAL A 149 0.08 -2.06 -11.35
N TYR A 150 -0.34 -1.23 -12.29
CA TYR A 150 -1.67 -0.63 -12.36
C TYR A 150 -2.38 -0.98 -13.66
N ASP A 151 -3.66 -1.33 -13.55
CA ASP A 151 -4.58 -1.53 -14.66
C ASP A 151 -5.37 -0.24 -14.91
N PRO A 152 -5.09 0.51 -15.99
CA PRO A 152 -5.79 1.76 -16.28
C PRO A 152 -7.24 1.55 -16.70
N ASP A 153 -7.59 0.41 -17.30
CA ASP A 153 -8.96 0.13 -17.74
C ASP A 153 -9.85 -0.19 -16.54
N ALA A 154 -9.35 -1.02 -15.62
CA ALA A 154 -10.05 -1.37 -14.39
C ALA A 154 -9.86 -0.34 -13.26
N GLN A 155 -8.99 0.64 -13.46
CA GLN A 155 -8.60 1.67 -12.49
C GLN A 155 -8.11 1.13 -11.13
N VAL A 156 -7.45 -0.03 -11.12
CA VAL A 156 -7.00 -0.70 -9.89
C VAL A 156 -5.55 -1.12 -9.98
N PRO A 157 -4.81 -1.15 -8.85
CA PRO A 157 -3.55 -1.86 -8.82
C PRO A 157 -3.78 -3.36 -9.07
N THR A 158 -2.82 -3.99 -9.73
CA THR A 158 -2.80 -5.45 -9.97
C THR A 158 -1.69 -6.14 -9.19
N PHE A 159 -0.70 -5.38 -8.74
CA PHE A 159 0.39 -5.92 -7.95
C PHE A 159 1.06 -4.79 -7.17
N PHE A 160 1.61 -5.13 -6.01
CA PHE A 160 2.49 -4.25 -5.29
C PHE A 160 3.61 -5.05 -4.61
N SER A 161 4.76 -4.40 -4.45
CA SER A 161 5.88 -4.96 -3.71
C SER A 161 6.62 -3.85 -2.97
N ILE A 162 7.00 -4.12 -1.72
CA ILE A 162 7.75 -3.18 -0.88
C ILE A 162 9.20 -3.65 -0.81
N THR A 163 10.11 -2.75 -1.11
CA THR A 163 11.56 -3.01 -1.05
C THR A 163 12.27 -1.86 -0.34
N ALA A 164 13.46 -2.10 0.22
CA ALA A 164 14.30 -1.01 0.68
C ALA A 164 14.66 -0.10 -0.50
N ALA A 165 14.65 1.22 -0.31
CA ALA A 165 14.81 2.19 -1.41
C ALA A 165 16.17 2.11 -2.12
N LYS A 166 17.17 1.47 -1.51
CA LYS A 166 18.48 1.17 -2.12
C LYS A 166 18.36 0.22 -3.31
N LYS A 167 17.35 -0.66 -3.32
CA LYS A 167 17.15 -1.58 -4.45
C LYS A 167 16.76 -0.78 -5.69
N HIS A 168 17.47 -1.02 -6.78
CA HIS A 168 17.12 -0.49 -8.09
C HIS A 168 15.80 -1.09 -8.55
N ASP A 169 14.99 -0.28 -9.24
CA ASP A 169 13.62 -0.63 -9.64
C ASP A 169 13.59 -1.87 -10.56
N LYS A 170 14.64 -2.05 -11.37
CA LYS A 170 14.85 -3.24 -12.20
C LYS A 170 14.81 -4.57 -11.43
N LYS A 171 15.34 -4.62 -10.19
CA LYS A 171 15.35 -5.86 -9.38
C LYS A 171 13.97 -6.20 -8.81
N ALA A 172 13.10 -5.21 -8.68
CA ALA A 172 11.73 -5.44 -8.24
C ALA A 172 10.87 -5.99 -9.39
N ALA A 173 11.20 -5.66 -10.64
CA ALA A 173 10.51 -6.12 -11.84
C ALA A 173 10.60 -7.64 -12.03
N GLU A 174 11.70 -8.27 -11.61
CA GLU A 174 11.92 -9.73 -11.71
C GLU A 174 10.82 -10.56 -11.01
N HIS A 175 10.21 -10.03 -9.95
CA HIS A 175 9.21 -10.75 -9.15
C HIS A 175 7.77 -10.34 -9.46
N MET A 176 7.56 -9.50 -10.47
CA MET A 176 6.22 -9.04 -10.84
C MET A 176 5.47 -10.17 -11.57
N PRO A 177 4.18 -10.39 -11.27
CA PRO A 177 3.34 -11.36 -11.97
C PRO A 177 2.96 -10.79 -13.35
N LEU A 178 3.90 -10.86 -14.29
CA LEU A 178 3.71 -10.36 -15.64
C LEU A 178 2.92 -11.36 -16.48
N LEU A 179 1.94 -10.84 -17.23
CA LEU A 179 1.00 -11.62 -18.02
C LEU A 179 1.46 -11.71 -19.48
N PRO A 180 1.64 -12.92 -20.06
CA PRO A 180 1.82 -13.09 -21.49
C PRO A 180 0.69 -12.42 -22.29
N GLY A 181 1.04 -11.87 -23.46
CA GLY A 181 0.17 -11.07 -24.30
C GLY A 181 0.01 -9.61 -23.83
N ALA A 182 0.20 -9.27 -22.56
CA ALA A 182 -0.02 -7.89 -22.10
C ALA A 182 1.10 -6.93 -22.56
N THR A 183 0.78 -5.63 -22.57
CA THR A 183 1.74 -4.54 -22.80
C THR A 183 2.04 -3.80 -21.50
N TYR A 184 3.30 -3.78 -21.08
CA TYR A 184 3.75 -3.06 -19.89
C TYR A 184 4.42 -1.73 -20.24
N VAL A 185 3.95 -0.65 -19.64
CA VAL A 185 4.49 0.70 -19.81
C VAL A 185 5.23 1.09 -18.55
N PHE A 186 6.49 1.50 -18.68
CA PHE A 186 7.32 1.89 -17.55
C PHE A 186 8.33 2.97 -17.92
N ASP A 187 8.78 3.70 -16.90
CA ASP A 187 9.71 4.80 -17.09
C ASP A 187 11.14 4.33 -17.40
N ARG A 188 12.06 5.29 -17.54
CA ARG A 188 13.48 5.02 -17.88
C ARG A 188 14.25 4.34 -16.75
N ALA A 189 13.79 4.39 -15.50
CA ALA A 189 14.48 3.79 -14.36
C ALA A 189 14.49 2.25 -14.45
N TYR A 190 13.54 1.67 -15.17
CA TYR A 190 13.42 0.23 -15.44
C TYR A 190 14.21 -0.26 -16.68
N ASN A 191 15.05 0.58 -17.29
CA ASN A 191 15.75 0.23 -18.52
C ASN A 191 16.87 -0.82 -18.29
N ASP A 192 16.58 -2.07 -18.67
CA ASP A 192 17.44 -3.25 -18.60
C ASP A 192 17.18 -4.18 -19.81
N TYR A 193 18.16 -4.29 -20.72
CA TYR A 193 18.00 -5.04 -21.97
C TYR A 193 17.86 -6.56 -21.77
N ALA A 194 18.47 -7.13 -20.71
CA ALA A 194 18.30 -8.55 -20.42
C ALA A 194 16.86 -8.83 -20.00
N TRP A 195 16.26 -7.93 -19.22
CA TRP A 195 14.85 -8.00 -18.88
C TRP A 195 13.95 -7.80 -20.10
N PHE A 196 14.26 -6.85 -20.99
CA PHE A 196 13.50 -6.65 -22.23
C PHE A 196 13.51 -7.90 -23.14
N HIS A 197 14.65 -8.58 -23.20
CA HIS A 197 14.74 -9.86 -23.88
C HIS A 197 13.85 -10.93 -23.21
N ASP A 198 13.89 -11.08 -21.88
CA ASP A 198 12.99 -12.00 -21.15
C ASP A 198 11.50 -11.72 -21.42
N LEU A 199 11.10 -10.43 -21.39
CA LEU A 199 9.73 -10.02 -21.71
C LEU A 199 9.34 -10.49 -23.12
N THR A 200 10.22 -10.28 -24.10
CA THR A 200 9.98 -10.67 -25.49
C THR A 200 9.84 -12.19 -25.63
N GLN A 201 10.70 -12.97 -24.97
CA GLN A 201 10.63 -14.44 -24.97
C GLN A 201 9.34 -14.98 -24.34
N ARG A 202 8.70 -14.21 -23.46
CA ARG A 202 7.46 -14.56 -22.75
C ARG A 202 6.19 -14.03 -23.43
N ASP A 203 6.29 -13.54 -24.67
CA ASP A 203 5.17 -12.90 -25.39
C ASP A 203 4.64 -11.65 -24.66
N ILE A 204 5.50 -10.91 -23.97
CA ILE A 204 5.15 -9.69 -23.25
C ILE A 204 5.67 -8.47 -24.02
N ARG A 205 4.75 -7.58 -24.39
CA ARG A 205 5.07 -6.31 -25.05
C ARG A 205 5.47 -5.27 -24.00
N PHE A 206 6.34 -4.33 -24.37
CA PHE A 206 6.71 -3.25 -23.47
C PHE A 206 6.86 -1.91 -24.19
N VAL A 207 6.65 -0.83 -23.44
CA VAL A 207 6.89 0.55 -23.86
C VAL A 207 7.68 1.25 -22.77
N SER A 208 8.84 1.80 -23.13
CA SER A 208 9.68 2.56 -22.20
C SER A 208 10.36 3.73 -22.86
N ARG A 209 10.82 4.68 -22.05
CA ARG A 209 11.61 5.82 -22.51
C ARG A 209 13.07 5.41 -22.74
N MET A 210 13.57 5.68 -23.94
CA MET A 210 14.97 5.46 -24.29
C MET A 210 15.90 6.32 -23.43
N LYS A 211 17.07 5.77 -23.05
CA LYS A 211 18.14 6.56 -22.41
C LYS A 211 18.82 7.46 -23.45
N ARG A 212 19.25 8.66 -23.05
CA ARG A 212 19.90 9.63 -23.96
C ARG A 212 21.20 9.09 -24.58
N ASN A 213 21.87 8.18 -23.88
CA ASN A 213 23.10 7.53 -24.29
C ASN A 213 22.85 6.09 -24.76
N ALA A 214 21.65 5.77 -25.24
CA ALA A 214 21.39 4.47 -25.84
C ALA A 214 22.09 4.42 -27.20
N GLU A 215 22.98 3.45 -27.37
CA GLU A 215 23.62 3.15 -28.64
C GLU A 215 22.87 1.99 -29.29
N SER A 216 22.40 2.19 -30.52
CA SER A 216 21.95 1.11 -31.38
C SER A 216 23.17 0.56 -32.12
N ARG A 217 23.54 -0.69 -31.84
CA ARG A 217 24.47 -1.44 -32.68
C ARG A 217 23.70 -2.20 -33.74
#